data_AF-A0A6J2KR84-F1
#
_entry.id   AF-A0A6J2KR84-F1
#
_cell.length_a   1.000
_cell.length_b   1.000
_cell.length_c   1.000
_cell.angle_alpha   90.00
_cell.angle_beta   90.00
_cell.angle_gamma   90.00
#
_symmetry.space_group_name_H-M   'P 1'
#
loop_
_entity.id
_entity.type
_entity.pdbx_description
1 polymer ?
#
loop_
_entity_poly.entity_id
_entity_poly.type
_entity_poly.pdbx_seq_one_letter_code
_entity_poly.pdbx_strand_id
1 'polypeptide(L)'
;NFIVCFLASICGPDEVYSDCTNGGCNAKNCTQLGRPVPCVKINSKNCKKGCICKEGYLRDENGLCVPEQSCPQSCNKPNEVYERCTFDCPPQTCDSLDKAYACPLQNNQTCVGKC
;
A
#
# COMPACT_ATOMS: atom_id res chain seq x y z
N ASN A 1 35.37 -20.39 -20.49
CA ASN A 1 33.91 -20.56 -20.51
C ASN A 1 33.28 -19.45 -19.69
N PHE A 2 33.19 -18.24 -20.27
CA PHE A 2 32.56 -17.07 -19.65
C PHE A 2 31.27 -16.79 -20.41
N ILE A 3 30.16 -17.34 -19.92
CA ILE A 3 28.83 -16.95 -20.36
C ILE A 3 28.43 -15.79 -19.46
N VAL A 4 28.43 -14.57 -20.01
CA VAL A 4 27.81 -13.42 -19.35
C VAL A 4 26.73 -12.88 -20.27
N CYS A 5 25.56 -12.63 -19.69
CA CYS A 5 24.53 -11.70 -20.15
C CYS A 5 23.46 -12.22 -21.13
N PHE A 6 22.45 -12.90 -20.59
CA PHE A 6 21.09 -12.37 -20.72
C PHE A 6 20.67 -11.95 -19.31
N LEU A 7 20.77 -10.66 -19.01
CA LEU A 7 20.21 -10.05 -17.79
C LEU A 7 18.68 -10.10 -17.88
N ALA A 8 18.08 -11.29 -17.82
CA ALA A 8 16.72 -11.38 -17.34
C ALA A 8 16.80 -10.94 -15.89
N SER A 9 16.26 -9.76 -15.58
CA SER A 9 16.00 -9.38 -14.20
C SER A 9 15.32 -10.57 -13.53
N ILE A 10 15.87 -11.05 -12.41
CA ILE A 10 15.32 -12.21 -11.67
C ILE A 10 13.83 -11.99 -11.34
N CYS A 11 13.44 -10.72 -11.26
CA CYS A 11 12.09 -10.26 -11.06
C CYS A 11 11.51 -9.59 -12.31
N GLY A 12 10.18 -9.60 -12.41
CA GLY A 12 9.45 -8.97 -13.49
C GLY A 12 9.50 -7.44 -13.46
N PRO A 13 8.77 -6.78 -14.37
CA PRO A 13 8.60 -5.33 -14.35
C PRO A 13 8.07 -4.86 -12.99
N ASP A 14 8.63 -3.75 -12.51
CA ASP A 14 8.25 -3.11 -11.25
C ASP A 14 8.33 -3.97 -9.99
N GLU A 15 9.17 -5.00 -10.07
CA GLU A 15 9.53 -5.86 -8.96
C GLU A 15 11.01 -5.71 -8.58
N VAL A 16 11.30 -6.00 -7.30
CA VAL A 16 12.64 -6.11 -6.74
C VAL A 16 12.80 -7.42 -6.00
N TYR A 17 14.02 -7.95 -6.02
CA TYR A 17 14.33 -9.17 -5.27
C TYR A 17 14.36 -8.86 -3.77
N SER A 18 13.75 -9.74 -2.99
CA SER A 18 13.73 -9.71 -1.54
C SER A 18 14.10 -11.06 -0.95
N ASP A 19 14.94 -11.03 0.07
CA ASP A 19 15.28 -12.22 0.86
C ASP A 19 14.13 -12.66 1.79
N CYS A 20 13.08 -11.86 1.95
CA CYS A 20 11.93 -12.19 2.80
C CYS A 20 10.62 -11.57 2.30
N THR A 21 9.99 -12.24 1.34
CA THR A 21 8.73 -11.79 0.71
C THR A 21 7.51 -11.94 1.61
N ASN A 22 7.58 -12.71 2.69
CA ASN A 22 6.46 -13.00 3.60
C ASN A 22 6.49 -12.20 4.92
N GLY A 23 7.45 -11.32 5.14
CA GLY A 23 7.52 -10.40 6.29
C GLY A 23 7.22 -8.94 5.92
N GLY A 24 7.36 -8.04 6.89
CA GLY A 24 7.23 -6.59 6.70
C GLY A 24 5.91 -6.01 7.21
N CYS A 25 5.76 -4.69 7.09
CA CYS A 25 4.60 -3.94 7.60
C CYS A 25 3.75 -3.27 6.51
N ASN A 26 4.14 -3.38 5.24
CA ASN A 26 3.52 -2.65 4.14
C ASN A 26 2.50 -3.51 3.40
N ALA A 27 1.51 -2.85 2.79
CA ALA A 27 0.63 -3.47 1.81
C ALA A 27 1.46 -4.07 0.66
N LYS A 28 1.04 -5.22 0.14
CA LYS A 28 1.68 -5.91 -0.98
C LYS A 28 0.74 -6.08 -2.17
N ASN A 29 -0.56 -6.05 -1.92
CA ASN A 29 -1.60 -6.20 -2.93
C ASN A 29 -2.54 -5.00 -2.89
N CYS A 30 -3.16 -4.67 -4.03
CA CYS A 30 -4.13 -3.57 -4.13
C CYS A 30 -5.29 -3.73 -3.14
N THR A 31 -5.70 -4.96 -2.85
CA THR A 31 -6.75 -5.27 -1.87
C THR A 31 -6.38 -4.92 -0.42
N GLN A 32 -5.13 -4.52 -0.14
CA GLN A 32 -4.68 -4.08 1.18
C GLN A 32 -4.56 -2.56 1.27
N LEU A 33 -4.67 -1.84 0.16
CA LEU A 33 -4.56 -0.39 0.13
C LEU A 33 -5.66 0.26 0.99
N GLY A 34 -5.27 1.20 1.85
CA GLY A 34 -6.19 1.87 2.78
C GLY A 34 -6.68 1.01 3.95
N ARG A 35 -6.17 -0.22 4.11
CA ARG A 35 -6.56 -1.14 5.19
C ARG A 35 -5.43 -1.31 6.22
N PRO A 36 -5.74 -1.61 7.49
CA PRO A 36 -4.72 -1.98 8.46
C PRO A 36 -3.96 -3.24 8.02
N VAL A 37 -2.66 -3.11 7.78
CA VAL A 37 -1.77 -4.24 7.48
C VAL A 37 -0.99 -4.59 8.75
N PRO A 38 -1.13 -5.82 9.30
CA PRO A 38 -0.36 -6.21 10.46
C PRO A 38 1.12 -6.33 10.09
N CYS A 39 2.00 -5.80 10.95
CA CYS A 39 3.42 -5.99 10.73
C CYS A 39 3.85 -7.41 11.14
N VAL A 40 4.43 -8.14 10.19
CA VAL A 40 4.85 -9.53 10.37
C VAL A 40 6.37 -9.62 10.42
N LYS A 41 6.91 -10.01 11.57
CA LYS A 41 8.34 -10.29 11.75
C LYS A 41 8.60 -11.79 11.61
N ILE A 42 9.23 -12.19 10.52
CA ILE A 42 9.59 -13.58 10.23
C ILE A 42 11.05 -13.83 10.63
N ASN A 43 11.32 -14.98 11.24
CA ASN A 43 12.70 -15.43 11.47
C ASN A 43 13.38 -15.65 10.12
N SER A 44 14.63 -15.19 9.95
CA SER A 44 15.39 -15.32 8.69
C SER A 44 15.39 -16.73 8.09
N LYS A 45 15.39 -17.78 8.92
CA LYS A 45 15.32 -19.18 8.45
C LYS A 45 13.99 -19.57 7.76
N ASN A 46 12.91 -18.84 8.06
CA ASN A 46 11.56 -19.07 7.54
C ASN A 46 11.17 -18.04 6.47
N CYS A 47 12.10 -17.16 6.10
CA CYS A 47 11.86 -16.18 5.05
C CYS A 47 11.78 -16.86 3.69
N LYS A 48 10.73 -16.52 2.95
CA LYS A 48 10.58 -16.95 1.56
C LYS A 48 11.29 -15.93 0.68
N LYS A 49 12.32 -16.35 -0.04
CA LYS A 49 13.01 -15.50 -1.02
C LYS A 49 12.17 -15.38 -2.29
N GLY A 50 12.23 -14.24 -2.96
CA GLY A 50 11.50 -14.02 -4.21
C GLY A 50 11.31 -12.54 -4.53
N CYS A 51 10.39 -12.26 -5.43
CA CYS A 51 10.15 -10.90 -5.94
C CYS A 51 8.96 -10.24 -5.23
N ILE A 52 9.15 -8.98 -4.86
CA ILE A 52 8.09 -8.10 -4.33
C ILE A 52 7.96 -6.89 -5.24
N CYS A 53 6.80 -6.23 -5.22
CA CYS A 53 6.68 -4.95 -5.89
C CYS A 53 7.65 -3.93 -5.30
N LYS A 54 8.15 -3.02 -6.14
CA LYS A 54 8.91 -1.84 -5.71
C LYS A 54 8.10 -1.01 -4.70
N GLU A 55 8.79 -0.18 -3.94
CA GLU A 55 8.13 0.80 -3.07
C GLU A 55 7.17 1.70 -3.87
N GLY A 56 5.96 1.92 -3.36
CA GLY A 56 4.89 2.66 -4.05
C GLY A 56 4.11 1.86 -5.09
N TYR A 57 4.39 0.55 -5.23
CA TYR A 57 3.68 -0.36 -6.13
C TYR A 57 3.04 -1.50 -5.35
N LEU A 58 1.85 -1.92 -5.80
CA LEU A 58 1.11 -3.05 -5.24
C LEU A 58 0.73 -4.02 -6.35
N ARG A 59 0.61 -5.30 -5.97
CA ARG A 59 0.18 -6.34 -6.90
C ARG A 59 -1.33 -6.26 -7.13
N ASP A 60 -1.74 -6.16 -8.39
CA ASP A 60 -3.14 -6.18 -8.80
C ASP A 60 -3.71 -7.61 -8.84
N GLU A 61 -4.98 -7.75 -9.24
CA GLU A 61 -5.66 -9.05 -9.35
C GLU A 61 -5.10 -9.93 -10.47
N ASN A 62 -4.43 -9.36 -11.46
CA ASN A 62 -3.76 -10.08 -12.54
C ASN A 62 -2.35 -10.54 -12.15
N GLY A 63 -1.88 -10.17 -10.95
CA GLY A 63 -0.56 -10.51 -10.47
C GLY A 63 0.53 -9.53 -10.93
N LEU A 64 0.19 -8.36 -11.48
CA LEU A 64 1.14 -7.35 -11.94
C LEU A 64 1.36 -6.28 -10.85
N CYS A 65 2.60 -5.81 -10.71
CA CYS A 65 2.88 -4.65 -9.85
C CYS A 65 2.48 -3.37 -10.57
N VAL A 66 1.52 -2.65 -10.01
CA VAL A 66 1.03 -1.36 -10.52
C VAL A 66 1.25 -0.27 -9.48
N PRO A 67 1.38 1.01 -9.87
CA PRO A 67 1.43 2.10 -8.91
C PRO A 67 0.23 2.04 -7.98
N GLU A 68 0.41 2.32 -6.69
CA GLU A 68 -0.66 2.31 -5.67
C GLU A 68 -1.90 3.10 -6.10
N GLN A 69 -1.68 4.22 -6.81
CA GLN A 69 -2.73 5.11 -7.32
C GLN A 69 -3.57 4.48 -8.44
N SER A 70 -3.05 3.45 -9.10
CA SER A 70 -3.72 2.69 -10.17
C SER A 70 -4.47 1.48 -9.65
N CYS A 71 -4.39 1.17 -8.34
CA CYS A 71 -5.18 0.11 -7.74
C CYS A 71 -6.68 0.44 -7.84
N PRO A 72 -7.55 -0.55 -8.09
CA PRO A 72 -8.99 -0.36 -8.05
C PRO A 72 -9.39 0.25 -6.70
N GLN A 73 -9.98 1.43 -6.75
CA GLN A 73 -10.51 2.12 -5.58
C GLN A 73 -11.84 1.45 -5.20
N SER A 74 -11.78 0.30 -4.54
CA SER A 74 -12.96 -0.41 -4.04
C SER A 74 -13.01 -0.37 -2.52
N CYS A 75 -14.08 0.26 -2.03
CA CYS A 75 -14.45 0.17 -0.63
C CYS A 75 -15.32 -1.07 -0.41
N ASN A 76 -15.08 -1.76 0.69
CA ASN A 76 -15.67 -3.08 0.92
C ASN A 76 -16.95 -3.02 1.75
N LYS A 77 -17.20 -1.92 2.49
CA LYS A 77 -18.45 -1.82 3.24
C LYS A 77 -19.55 -1.22 2.36
N PRO A 78 -20.81 -1.66 2.55
CA PRO A 78 -21.93 -1.03 1.88
C PRO A 78 -21.92 0.48 2.12
N ASN A 79 -22.10 1.25 1.05
CA ASN A 79 -22.15 2.72 1.07
C ASN A 79 -20.83 3.44 1.42
N GLU A 80 -19.69 2.76 1.43
CA GLU A 80 -18.39 3.45 1.44
C GLU A 80 -18.04 3.95 0.03
N VAL A 81 -17.50 5.16 -0.04
CA VAL A 81 -16.99 5.78 -1.26
C VAL A 81 -15.53 6.12 -1.03
N TYR A 82 -14.67 5.78 -1.98
CA TYR A 82 -13.28 6.16 -1.90
C TYR A 82 -13.16 7.66 -2.15
N GLU A 83 -12.66 8.39 -1.15
CA GLU A 83 -12.41 9.81 -1.26
C GLU A 83 -10.90 10.04 -1.37
N ARG A 84 -10.48 10.67 -2.48
CA ARG A 84 -9.06 10.92 -2.80
C ARG A 84 -8.38 11.81 -1.74
N CYS A 85 -9.16 12.62 -1.05
CA CYS A 85 -8.67 13.67 -0.17
C CYS A 85 -9.51 13.70 1.10
N THR A 86 -9.12 12.89 2.08
CA THR A 86 -9.74 12.91 3.41
C THR A 86 -8.89 13.68 4.41
N PHE A 87 -9.54 14.28 5.39
CA PHE A 87 -8.90 14.98 6.48
C PHE A 87 -9.25 14.31 7.80
N ASP A 88 -8.22 14.05 8.62
CA ASP A 88 -8.39 13.45 9.95
C ASP A 88 -8.94 14.44 11.00
N CYS A 89 -9.05 15.73 10.65
CA CYS A 89 -9.61 16.77 11.50
C CYS A 89 -10.61 17.63 10.72
N PRO A 90 -11.83 17.86 11.23
CA PRO A 90 -12.37 17.28 12.47
C PRO A 90 -12.55 15.75 12.37
N PRO A 91 -12.66 15.02 13.50
CA PRO A 91 -12.94 13.58 13.47
C PRO A 91 -14.18 13.26 12.63
N GLN A 92 -14.07 12.29 11.74
CA GLN A 92 -15.17 11.86 10.86
C GLN A 92 -16.13 10.91 11.61
N THR A 93 -16.64 11.33 12.77
CA THR A 93 -17.59 10.59 13.60
C THR A 93 -18.82 11.44 13.92
N CYS A 94 -19.96 10.82 14.24
CA CYS A 94 -21.17 11.57 14.59
C CYS A 94 -20.98 12.49 15.81
N ASP A 95 -20.00 12.19 16.67
CA ASP A 95 -19.68 13.02 17.84
C ASP A 95 -19.10 14.39 17.46
N SER A 96 -18.60 14.57 16.23
CA SER A 96 -18.03 15.85 15.80
C SER A 96 -19.07 16.84 15.27
N LEU A 97 -20.32 16.39 15.07
CA LEU A 97 -21.42 17.26 14.65
C LEU A 97 -21.61 18.40 15.67
N ASP A 98 -21.76 19.61 15.15
CA ASP A 98 -21.94 20.85 15.91
C ASP A 98 -20.83 21.19 16.92
N LYS A 99 -19.64 20.59 16.78
CA LYS A 99 -18.47 20.87 17.63
C LYS A 99 -17.36 21.56 16.85
N ALA A 100 -16.72 22.54 17.50
CA ALA A 100 -15.53 23.19 16.98
C ALA A 100 -14.28 22.37 17.35
N TYR A 101 -13.47 22.03 16.35
CA TYR A 101 -12.15 21.42 16.54
C TYR A 101 -11.06 22.37 16.06
N ALA A 102 -10.04 22.56 16.88
CA ALA A 102 -8.84 23.29 16.47
C ALA A 102 -7.99 22.40 15.56
N CYS A 103 -8.18 22.53 14.25
CA CYS A 103 -7.40 21.79 13.27
C CYS A 103 -6.09 22.54 12.94
N PRO A 104 -4.97 21.83 12.74
CA PRO A 104 -3.71 22.46 12.34
C PRO A 104 -3.89 23.16 10.98
N LEU A 105 -3.38 24.39 10.87
CA LEU A 105 -3.42 25.16 9.62
C LEU A 105 -2.75 24.34 8.51
N GLN A 106 -3.53 24.00 7.49
CA GLN A 106 -3.13 23.09 6.41
C GLN A 106 -2.21 23.80 5.40
N ASN A 107 -1.08 24.32 5.86
CA ASN A 107 -0.08 24.86 4.94
C ASN A 107 0.71 23.67 4.39
N ASN A 108 0.28 23.19 3.21
CA ASN A 108 0.89 22.08 2.46
C ASN A 108 0.54 20.65 2.93
N GLN A 109 -0.71 20.40 3.36
CA GLN A 109 -1.15 19.03 3.69
C GLN A 109 -1.44 18.21 2.43
N THR A 110 -0.60 17.23 2.15
CA THR A 110 -0.97 16.06 1.35
C THR A 110 -2.11 15.34 2.05
N CYS A 111 -3.33 15.44 1.53
CA CYS A 111 -4.45 14.64 2.01
C CYS A 111 -4.23 13.18 1.63
N VAL A 112 -4.73 12.28 2.48
CA VAL A 112 -4.61 10.83 2.29
C VAL A 112 -5.93 10.32 1.75
N GLY A 113 -5.89 9.55 0.67
CA GLY A 113 -7.08 8.91 0.13
C GLY A 113 -7.53 7.75 1.01
N LYS A 114 -8.82 7.69 1.35
CA LYS A 114 -9.40 6.66 2.21
C LYS A 114 -10.76 6.19 1.68
N CYS A 115 -11.11 4.97 2.05
CA CYS A 115 -12.48 4.57 2.32
C CYS A 115 -12.76 4.90 3.79
#